data_AF-A0A7Y3L192-F1
#
_entry.id   AF-A0A7Y3L192-F1
#
_cell.length_a   1.000
_cell.length_b   1.000
_cell.length_c   1.000
_cell.angle_alpha   90.00
_cell.angle_beta   90.00
_cell.angle_gamma   90.00
#
_symmetry.space_group_name_H-M   'P 1'
#
loop_
_entity.id
_entity.type
_entity.pdbx_description
1 polymer ?
#
loop_
_entity_poly.entity_id
_entity_poly.type
_entity_poly.pdbx_seq_one_letter_code
_entity_poly.pdbx_strand_id
1 'polypeptide(L)'
;MAEEADPLPPEILAEYAQDCRLLLSRAREAAGAPGWASEEAPRRVVREAAHRLAGSAGLYGFDSAGALAATLEADLAAGAPSAADVRARLDALARALNAD
;
A
#
# COMPACT_ATOMS: atom_id res chain seq x y z
N MET A 1 -31.09 4.18 -10.58
CA MET A 1 -31.16 4.25 -9.10
C MET A 1 -29.84 3.69 -8.59
N ALA A 2 -28.95 4.54 -8.13
CA ALA A 2 -27.76 4.08 -7.41
C ALA A 2 -28.24 3.77 -5.99
N GLU A 3 -28.13 2.52 -5.58
CA GLU A 3 -28.24 2.12 -4.18
C GLU A 3 -27.03 2.75 -3.48
N GLU A 4 -27.26 3.78 -2.66
CA GLU A 4 -26.21 4.35 -1.83
C GLU A 4 -25.83 3.26 -0.83
N ALA A 5 -24.68 2.62 -1.04
CA ALA A 5 -24.16 1.64 -0.10
C ALA A 5 -24.01 2.32 1.27
N ASP A 6 -24.59 1.71 2.30
CA ASP A 6 -24.45 2.21 3.66
C ASP A 6 -22.96 2.38 4.00
N PRO A 7 -22.56 3.51 4.60
CA PRO A 7 -21.17 3.71 5.00
C PRO A 7 -20.77 2.62 5.98
N LEU A 8 -19.56 2.10 5.82
CA LEU A 8 -19.02 1.09 6.73
C LEU A 8 -19.02 1.60 8.18
N PRO A 9 -19.29 0.73 9.16
CA PRO A 9 -19.12 1.06 10.57
C PRO A 9 -17.73 1.64 10.87
N PRO A 10 -17.62 2.68 11.70
CA PRO A 10 -16.35 3.36 11.98
C PRO A 10 -15.30 2.45 12.61
N GLU A 11 -15.71 1.41 13.34
CA GLU A 11 -14.80 0.42 13.93
C GLU A 11 -14.08 -0.39 12.85
N ILE A 12 -14.80 -0.79 11.79
CA ILE A 12 -14.23 -1.56 10.68
C ILE A 12 -13.26 -0.69 9.87
N LEU A 13 -13.59 0.60 9.67
CA LEU A 13 -12.68 1.55 9.04
C LEU A 13 -11.43 1.79 9.89
N ALA A 14 -11.55 1.82 11.22
CA ALA A 14 -10.42 1.99 12.12
C ALA A 14 -9.49 0.77 12.12
N GLU A 15 -10.04 -0.45 12.14
CA GLU A 15 -9.28 -1.70 12.00
C GLU A 15 -8.53 -1.73 10.66
N TYR A 16 -9.22 -1.41 9.56
CA TYR A 16 -8.60 -1.34 8.24
C TYR A 16 -7.46 -0.31 8.19
N ALA A 17 -7.66 0.87 8.77
CA ALA A 17 -6.62 1.91 8.82
C ALA A 17 -5.40 1.44 9.63
N GLN A 18 -5.61 0.71 10.72
CA GLN A 18 -4.52 0.12 11.51
C GLN A 18 -3.74 -0.92 10.71
N ASP A 19 -4.44 -1.81 10.00
CA ASP A 19 -3.80 -2.81 9.13
C ASP A 19 -3.00 -2.15 8.00
N CYS A 20 -3.56 -1.09 7.40
CA CYS A 20 -2.86 -0.30 6.38
C CYS A 20 -1.56 0.31 6.92
N ARG A 21 -1.60 0.92 8.11
CA ARG A 21 -0.39 1.47 8.77
C ARG A 21 0.66 0.39 9.02
N LEU A 22 0.25 -0.80 9.47
CA LEU A 22 1.18 -1.91 9.69
C LEU A 22 1.83 -2.39 8.39
N LEU A 23 1.04 -2.54 7.32
CA LEU A 23 1.54 -2.92 6.00
C LEU A 23 2.53 -1.87 5.46
N LEU A 24 2.18 -0.59 5.57
CA LEU A 24 3.03 0.52 5.12
C LEU A 24 4.34 0.60 5.93
N SER A 25 4.29 0.40 7.25
CA SER A 25 5.49 0.36 8.09
C SER A 25 6.44 -0.74 7.66
N ARG A 26 5.94 -1.97 7.48
CA ARG A 26 6.73 -3.12 7.03
C ARG A 26 7.31 -2.91 5.63
N ALA A 27 6.53 -2.32 4.73
CA ALA A 27 7.01 -1.99 3.38
C ALA A 27 8.12 -0.92 3.41
N ARG A 28 8.01 0.10 4.26
CA ARG A 28 9.04 1.14 4.44
C ARG A 28 10.34 0.56 5.01
N GLU A 29 10.23 -0.33 6.00
CA GLU A 29 11.38 -1.04 6.57
C GLU A 29 12.07 -1.91 5.49
N ALA A 30 11.31 -2.67 4.72
CA ALA A 30 11.84 -3.50 3.64
C ALA A 30 12.50 -2.67 2.53
N ALA A 31 11.89 -1.54 2.14
CA ALA A 31 12.47 -0.59 1.19
C ALA A 31 13.78 0.04 1.71
N GLY A 32 13.99 0.06 3.03
CA GLY A 32 15.22 0.52 3.66
C GLY A 32 16.26 -0.53 3.97
N ALA A 33 15.99 -1.80 3.65
CA ALA A 33 16.93 -2.87 3.93
C ALA A 33 18.22 -2.71 3.10
N PRO A 34 19.41 -2.99 3.68
CA PRO A 34 20.69 -2.89 2.97
C PRO A 34 20.78 -3.77 1.71
N GLY A 35 19.94 -4.81 1.61
CA GLY A 35 19.83 -5.70 0.47
C GLY A 35 18.86 -5.23 -0.64
N TRP A 36 18.21 -4.07 -0.56
CA TRP A 36 17.14 -3.66 -1.51
C TRP A 36 17.51 -3.84 -3.00
N ALA A 37 18.71 -3.42 -3.37
CA ALA A 37 19.16 -3.48 -4.77
C ALA A 37 19.44 -4.92 -5.24
N SER A 38 19.90 -5.79 -4.34
CA SER A 38 20.49 -7.08 -4.69
C SER A 38 19.61 -8.28 -4.34
N GLU A 39 18.70 -8.13 -3.37
CA GLU A 39 17.90 -9.21 -2.80
C GLU A 39 16.43 -9.09 -3.19
N GLU A 40 15.81 -10.22 -3.52
CA GLU A 40 14.37 -10.26 -3.85
C GLU A 40 13.48 -10.22 -2.60
N ALA A 41 13.98 -10.69 -1.45
CA ALA A 41 13.22 -10.74 -0.20
C ALA A 41 12.59 -9.39 0.20
N PRO A 42 13.34 -8.26 0.29
CA PRO A 42 12.74 -6.97 0.64
C PRO A 42 11.75 -6.46 -0.42
N ARG A 43 12.03 -6.66 -1.72
CA ARG A 43 11.11 -6.27 -2.80
C ARG A 43 9.80 -7.06 -2.75
N ARG A 44 9.88 -8.36 -2.43
CA ARG A 44 8.72 -9.21 -2.24
C ARG A 44 7.82 -8.71 -1.11
N VAL A 45 8.38 -8.26 0.01
CA VAL A 45 7.62 -7.68 1.13
C VAL A 45 6.84 -6.44 0.68
N VAL A 46 7.49 -5.53 -0.06
CA VAL A 46 6.81 -4.33 -0.60
C VAL A 46 5.73 -4.71 -1.60
N ARG A 47 6.00 -5.67 -2.50
CA ARG A 47 5.01 -6.16 -3.47
C ARG A 47 3.79 -6.78 -2.80
N GLU A 48 3.98 -7.62 -1.79
CA GLU A 48 2.89 -8.23 -1.04
C GLU A 48 2.05 -7.19 -0.28
N ALA A 49 2.68 -6.15 0.28
CA ALA A 49 1.96 -5.04 0.90
C ALA A 49 1.14 -4.25 -0.13
N ALA A 50 1.74 -3.90 -1.27
CA ALA A 50 1.07 -3.20 -2.36
C ALA A 50 -0.13 -4.00 -2.91
N HIS A 51 0.05 -5.30 -3.14
CA HIS A 51 -1.01 -6.21 -3.59
C HIS A 51 -2.21 -6.22 -2.64
N ARG A 52 -1.96 -6.36 -1.32
CA ARG A 52 -3.02 -6.36 -0.32
C ARG A 52 -3.76 -5.03 -0.24
N LEU A 53 -3.03 -3.92 -0.30
CA LEU A 53 -3.64 -2.59 -0.31
C LEU A 53 -4.50 -2.39 -1.58
N ALA A 54 -3.99 -2.75 -2.75
CA ALA A 54 -4.72 -2.66 -4.01
C ALA A 54 -6.02 -3.48 -3.99
N GLY A 55 -5.96 -4.72 -3.48
CA GLY A 55 -7.12 -5.61 -3.44
C GLY A 55 -8.16 -5.27 -2.37
N SER A 56 -7.80 -4.50 -1.35
CA SER A 56 -8.71 -4.16 -0.24
C SER A 56 -9.25 -2.73 -0.32
N ALA A 57 -8.50 -1.77 -0.86
CA ALA A 57 -8.81 -0.34 -0.77
C ALA A 57 -10.20 0.04 -1.30
N GLY A 58 -10.65 -0.56 -2.40
CA GLY A 58 -11.98 -0.31 -2.97
C GLY A 58 -13.13 -0.75 -2.06
N LEU A 59 -12.92 -1.79 -1.22
CA LEU A 59 -13.94 -2.24 -0.26
C LEU A 59 -14.21 -1.21 0.84
N TYR A 60 -13.26 -0.31 1.08
CA TYR A 60 -13.30 0.67 2.16
C TYR A 60 -13.37 2.11 1.65
N GLY A 61 -13.62 2.33 0.34
CA GLY A 61 -13.77 3.66 -0.25
C GLY A 61 -12.46 4.41 -0.50
N PHE A 62 -11.32 3.71 -0.54
CA PHE A 62 -10.00 4.30 -0.78
C PHE A 62 -9.50 4.04 -2.21
N ASP A 63 -10.34 4.24 -3.23
CA ASP A 63 -10.02 3.89 -4.63
C ASP A 63 -8.70 4.50 -5.13
N SER A 64 -8.41 5.74 -4.76
CA SER A 64 -7.14 6.40 -5.10
C SER A 64 -5.93 5.69 -4.48
N ALA A 65 -6.04 5.23 -3.23
CA ALA A 65 -4.98 4.44 -2.60
C ALA A 65 -4.83 3.07 -3.29
N GLY A 66 -5.95 2.44 -3.68
CA GLY A 66 -5.93 1.20 -4.45
C GLY A 66 -5.18 1.34 -5.78
N ALA A 67 -5.45 2.42 -6.53
CA ALA A 67 -4.78 2.71 -7.80
C ALA A 67 -3.27 2.97 -7.63
N LEU A 68 -2.88 3.72 -6.59
CA LEU A 68 -1.47 3.94 -6.25
C LEU A 68 -0.76 2.64 -5.87
N ALA A 69 -1.43 1.76 -5.12
CA ALA A 69 -0.88 0.49 -4.69
C ALA A 69 -0.70 -0.48 -5.87
N ALA A 70 -1.68 -0.55 -6.77
CA ALA A 70 -1.57 -1.32 -8.01
C ALA A 70 -0.42 -0.81 -8.91
N THR A 71 -0.23 0.51 -8.98
CA THR A 71 0.88 1.11 -9.72
C THR A 71 2.23 0.70 -9.12
N LEU A 72 2.37 0.76 -7.79
CA LEU A 72 3.58 0.34 -7.10
C LEU A 72 3.86 -1.16 -7.30
N GLU A 73 2.84 -2.01 -7.25
CA GLU A 73 2.95 -3.45 -7.53
C GLU A 73 3.45 -3.70 -8.96
N ALA A 74 2.90 -3.00 -9.95
CA ALA A 74 3.30 -3.10 -11.34
C ALA A 74 4.74 -2.62 -11.56
N ASP A 75 5.14 -1.51 -10.94
CA ASP A 75 6.51 -0.99 -11.02
C ASP A 75 7.54 -2.00 -10.47
N LEU A 76 7.21 -2.67 -9.36
CA LEU A 76 8.03 -3.73 -8.76
C LEU A 76 8.07 -5.01 -9.59
N ALA A 77 7.02 -5.30 -10.37
CA ALA A 77 7.00 -6.43 -11.29
C ALA A 77 7.80 -6.13 -12.57
N ALA A 78 7.79 -4.88 -13.04
CA ALA A 78 8.51 -4.44 -14.22
C ALA A 78 10.04 -4.29 -14.00
N GLY A 79 10.49 -4.15 -12.75
CA GLY A 79 11.91 -4.07 -12.41
C GLY A 79 12.13 -3.71 -10.95
N ALA A 80 13.38 -3.39 -10.60
CA ALA A 80 13.74 -2.91 -9.27
C ALA A 80 13.78 -1.36 -9.27
N PRO A 81 12.65 -0.66 -9.01
CA PRO A 81 12.69 0.78 -8.76
C PRO A 81 13.65 1.09 -7.61
N SER A 82 14.20 2.31 -7.62
CA SER A 82 15.11 2.70 -6.53
C SER A 82 14.38 2.70 -5.19
N ALA A 83 15.09 2.42 -4.10
CA ALA A 83 14.53 2.47 -2.75
C ALA A 83 13.90 3.84 -2.44
N ALA A 84 14.47 4.91 -2.98
CA ALA A 84 13.95 6.27 -2.82
C ALA A 84 12.59 6.44 -3.51
N ASP A 85 12.45 5.95 -4.74
CA ASP A 85 11.19 6.04 -5.48
C ASP A 85 10.09 5.18 -4.82
N VAL A 86 10.45 4.01 -4.30
CA VAL A 86 9.50 3.17 -3.56
C VAL A 86 9.05 3.85 -2.27
N ARG A 87 9.97 4.45 -1.50
CA ARG A 87 9.61 5.21 -0.30
C ARG A 87 8.67 6.38 -0.61
N ALA A 88 8.96 7.15 -1.66
CA ALA A 88 8.10 8.26 -2.08
C ALA A 88 6.68 7.78 -2.45
N ARG A 89 6.56 6.64 -3.14
CA ARG A 89 5.26 6.02 -3.45
C ARG A 89 4.54 5.51 -2.19
N LEU A 90 5.26 4.91 -1.25
CA LEU A 90 4.69 4.48 0.04
C LEU A 90 4.20 5.67 0.87
N ASP A 91 4.88 6.82 0.81
CA ASP A 91 4.44 8.05 1.49
C ASP A 91 3.19 8.65 0.82
N ALA A 92 3.10 8.61 -0.51
CA ALA A 92 1.89 9.00 -1.22
C ALA A 92 0.69 8.09 -0.86
N LEU A 93 0.93 6.78 -0.73
CA LEU A 93 -0.07 5.82 -0.26
C LEU A 93 -0.53 6.12 1.17
N ALA A 94 0.40 6.38 2.09
CA ALA A 94 0.07 6.72 3.47
C ALA A 94 -0.84 7.96 3.55
N ARG A 95 -0.54 9.01 2.78
CA ARG A 95 -1.37 10.22 2.71
C ARG A 95 -2.75 9.94 2.13
N ALA A 96 -2.84 9.13 1.08
CA ALA A 96 -4.12 8.75 0.47
C ALA A 96 -5.02 7.94 1.43
N LEU A 97 -4.41 7.22 2.37
CA LEU A 97 -5.10 6.41 3.38
C LEU A 97 -5.35 7.16 4.71
N ASN A 98 -4.93 8.42 4.84
CA ASN A 98 -4.86 9.14 6.13
C ASN A 98 -4.11 8.32 7.22
N ALA A 99 -3.07 7.63 6.79
CA ALA A 99 -2.25 6.72 7.58
C ALA A 99 -0.91 7.34 8.02
N ASP A 100 -0.78 8.66 7.95
CA ASP A 100 0.38 9.43 8.44
C ASP A 100 0.46 9.46 9.98
#